data_AF-A0A6C0C6G3-F1
#
_entry.id   AF-A0A6C0C6G3-F1
#
_cell.length_a   1.000
_cell.length_b   1.000
_cell.length_c   1.000
_cell.angle_alpha   90.00
_cell.angle_beta   90.00
_cell.angle_gamma   90.00
#
_symmetry.space_group_name_H-M   'P 1'
#
loop_
_entity.id
_entity.type
_entity.pdbx_description
1 polymer ?
#
loop_
_entity_poly.entity_id
_entity_poly.type
_entity_poly.pdbx_seq_one_letter_code
_entity_poly.pdbx_strand_id
1 'polypeptide(L)'
;MYNINFIAYACDKPNSQIYQSFLIPFAFFSLINNENSHVEIIVQDVKNFTKLFRDEIEQLKKINSNFLIRKSNFKKNKHIPNTYRFFEVPSIEAEYTYIADVDIMFLESDIVNKYKSFWPSGLPYNNILRYKDSVRLTGVHMIRTKEYFIKDFINFQNKRYENDSNENDEVVLGQMCQKVFGLPDFSHRMRPIYGIHFSPNRGENKTMELITSKNYYDKYISIKSKYPKLFEFEVFKNLTNQLENEFIIK
;
A
#
# COMPACT_ATOMS: atom_id res chain seq x y z
N MET A 1 10.54 12.96 13.80
CA MET A 1 9.38 12.05 13.74
C MET A 1 8.66 12.33 12.43
N TYR A 2 8.43 11.32 11.60
CA TYR A 2 7.73 11.50 10.33
C TYR A 2 6.24 11.77 10.56
N ASN A 3 5.60 12.50 9.65
CA ASN A 3 4.15 12.64 9.66
C ASN A 3 3.49 11.30 9.31
N ILE A 4 3.97 10.65 8.25
CA ILE A 4 3.44 9.39 7.75
C ILE A 4 4.57 8.41 7.42
N ASN A 5 4.36 7.15 7.79
CA ASN A 5 5.15 6.02 7.34
C ASN A 5 4.30 5.07 6.49
N PHE A 6 4.78 4.69 5.32
CA PHE A 6 4.11 3.74 4.46
C PHE A 6 4.68 2.34 4.65
N ILE A 7 3.84 1.37 4.97
CA ILE A 7 4.19 -0.06 4.91
C ILE A 7 3.92 -0.54 3.48
N ALA A 8 4.99 -0.65 2.69
CA ALA A 8 4.96 -1.18 1.34
C ALA A 8 5.45 -2.62 1.36
N TYR A 9 4.51 -3.57 1.37
CA TYR A 9 4.81 -4.99 1.44
C TYR A 9 4.37 -5.70 0.16
N ALA A 10 5.24 -6.54 -0.38
CA ALA A 10 4.87 -7.48 -1.44
C ALA A 10 5.53 -8.84 -1.24
N CYS A 11 4.73 -9.88 -1.47
CA CYS A 11 5.17 -11.26 -1.36
C CYS A 11 4.48 -12.09 -2.44
N ASP A 12 5.05 -12.09 -3.63
CA ASP A 12 4.46 -12.80 -4.76
C ASP A 12 4.34 -14.32 -4.52
N LYS A 13 3.43 -14.93 -5.29
CA LYS A 13 3.38 -16.39 -5.44
C LYS A 13 4.71 -16.90 -6.04
N PRO A 14 5.08 -18.17 -5.81
CA PRO A 14 6.24 -18.76 -6.49
C PRO A 14 6.19 -18.50 -8.00
N ASN A 15 7.31 -18.09 -8.58
CA ASN A 15 7.48 -17.74 -10.00
C ASN A 15 6.68 -16.51 -10.50
N SER A 16 6.14 -15.68 -9.60
CA SER A 16 5.63 -14.35 -9.92
C SER A 16 6.51 -13.28 -9.27
N GLN A 17 6.63 -12.13 -9.91
CA GLN A 17 7.29 -10.93 -9.37
C GLN A 17 6.44 -9.66 -9.59
N ILE A 18 5.15 -9.86 -9.90
CA ILE A 18 4.27 -8.79 -10.35
C ILE A 18 4.15 -7.72 -9.26
N TYR A 19 3.86 -8.10 -8.00
CA TYR A 19 3.65 -7.14 -6.94
C TYR A 19 4.94 -6.56 -6.37
N GLN A 20 6.03 -7.34 -6.33
CA GLN A 20 7.34 -6.81 -5.94
C GLN A 20 7.81 -5.70 -6.87
N SER A 21 7.48 -5.77 -8.16
CA SER A 21 7.86 -4.70 -9.10
C SER A 21 7.23 -3.35 -8.72
N PHE A 22 6.03 -3.30 -8.13
CA PHE A 22 5.42 -2.05 -7.70
C PHE A 22 6.11 -1.38 -6.50
N LEU A 23 6.97 -2.07 -5.75
CA LEU A 23 7.51 -1.52 -4.50
C LEU A 23 8.37 -0.26 -4.72
N ILE A 24 9.22 -0.24 -5.75
CA ILE A 24 10.05 0.94 -6.05
C ILE A 24 9.19 2.10 -6.59
N PRO A 25 8.31 1.93 -7.60
CA PRO A 25 7.38 2.98 -8.01
C PRO A 25 6.52 3.49 -6.87
N PHE A 26 5.94 2.61 -6.06
CA PHE A 26 5.12 2.99 -4.91
C PHE A 26 5.92 3.89 -3.96
N ALA A 27 7.14 3.49 -3.61
CA ALA A 27 8.00 4.27 -2.73
C ALA A 27 8.31 5.64 -3.34
N PHE A 28 8.68 5.68 -4.62
CA PHE A 28 8.93 6.92 -5.36
C PHE A 28 7.73 7.87 -5.31
N PHE A 29 6.55 7.42 -5.76
CA PHE A 29 5.34 8.25 -5.82
C PHE A 29 4.86 8.69 -4.43
N SER A 30 5.01 7.84 -3.42
CA SER A 30 4.69 8.20 -2.03
C SER A 30 5.59 9.32 -1.52
N LEU A 31 6.91 9.19 -1.72
CA LEU A 31 7.93 10.10 -1.20
C LEU A 31 7.93 11.47 -1.87
N ILE A 32 7.73 11.54 -3.19
CA ILE A 32 7.77 12.84 -3.90
C ILE A 32 6.50 13.67 -3.70
N ASN A 33 5.38 13.03 -3.39
CA ASN A 33 4.09 13.71 -3.23
C ASN A 33 3.76 13.99 -1.75
N ASN A 34 4.36 13.27 -0.80
CA ASN A 34 4.10 13.47 0.62
C ASN A 34 5.37 13.89 1.34
N GLU A 35 5.44 15.16 1.70
CA GLU A 35 6.53 15.70 2.51
C GLU A 35 6.53 15.08 3.92
N ASN A 36 7.71 15.07 4.56
CA ASN A 36 7.91 14.47 5.88
C ASN A 36 7.34 13.03 5.99
N SER A 37 7.55 12.24 4.94
CA SER A 37 7.14 10.83 4.87
C SER A 37 8.33 9.88 4.86
N HIS A 38 8.05 8.62 5.21
CA HIS A 38 8.97 7.50 5.11
C HIS A 38 8.29 6.30 4.45
N VAL A 39 9.05 5.45 3.75
CA VAL A 39 8.53 4.19 3.19
C VAL A 39 9.34 3.01 3.71
N GLU A 40 8.69 2.05 4.37
CA GLU A 40 9.25 0.74 4.66
C GLU A 40 8.91 -0.22 3.52
N ILE A 41 9.90 -0.54 2.69
CA ILE A 41 9.84 -1.55 1.65
C ILE A 41 10.15 -2.91 2.28
N ILE A 42 9.12 -3.74 2.44
CA ILE A 42 9.21 -5.01 3.16
C ILE A 42 9.10 -6.17 2.18
N VAL A 43 10.12 -7.02 2.17
CA VAL A 43 10.24 -8.17 1.27
C VAL A 43 10.70 -9.42 2.03
N GLN A 44 10.50 -10.59 1.43
CA GLN A 44 10.92 -11.86 2.01
C GLN A 44 12.43 -12.12 1.86
N ASP A 45 13.03 -11.68 0.75
CA ASP A 45 14.46 -11.79 0.46
C ASP A 45 15.03 -10.43 0.03
N VAL A 46 15.59 -9.71 1.01
CA VAL A 46 16.22 -8.39 0.80
C VAL A 46 17.39 -8.46 -0.16
N LYS A 47 18.19 -9.54 -0.12
CA LYS A 47 19.39 -9.66 -0.96
C LYS A 47 18.99 -9.81 -2.42
N ASN A 48 18.03 -10.68 -2.70
CA ASN A 48 17.53 -10.86 -4.06
C ASN A 48 16.84 -9.59 -4.58
N PHE A 49 15.97 -8.98 -3.77
CA PHE A 49 15.27 -7.74 -4.16
C PHE A 49 16.26 -6.60 -4.46
N THR A 50 17.24 -6.38 -3.57
CA THR A 50 18.26 -5.33 -3.76
C THR A 50 19.17 -5.60 -4.95
N LYS A 51 19.43 -6.87 -5.28
CA LYS A 51 20.18 -7.25 -6.48
C LYS A 51 19.37 -6.97 -7.74
N LEU A 52 18.09 -7.31 -7.74
CA LEU A 52 17.20 -7.18 -8.88
C LEU A 52 16.91 -5.71 -9.23
N PHE A 53 16.60 -4.89 -8.22
CA PHE A 53 16.23 -3.48 -8.40
C PHE A 53 17.37 -2.53 -8.03
N ARG A 54 18.63 -2.96 -8.20
CA ARG A 54 19.80 -2.20 -7.73
C ARG A 54 19.80 -0.79 -8.29
N ASP A 55 19.66 -0.65 -9.60
CA ASP A 55 19.81 0.62 -10.28
C ASP A 55 18.62 1.55 -10.00
N GLU A 56 17.41 0.99 -9.92
CA GLU A 56 16.19 1.68 -9.50
C GLU A 56 16.32 2.24 -8.08
N ILE A 57 16.81 1.42 -7.14
CA ILE A 57 17.03 1.80 -5.74
C ILE A 57 18.05 2.94 -5.68
N GLU A 58 19.16 2.84 -6.41
CA GLU A 58 20.18 3.89 -6.43
C GLU A 58 19.68 5.20 -7.06
N GLN A 59 18.82 5.15 -8.08
CA GLN A 59 18.19 6.36 -8.60
C GLN A 59 17.15 6.93 -7.62
N LEU A 60 16.36 6.09 -6.95
CA LEU A 60 15.42 6.54 -5.93
C LEU A 60 16.15 7.25 -4.78
N LYS A 61 17.25 6.69 -4.27
CA LYS A 61 18.06 7.32 -3.20
C LYS A 61 18.56 8.71 -3.56
N LYS A 62 18.90 8.96 -4.83
CA LYS A 62 19.33 10.28 -5.31
C LYS A 62 18.20 11.32 -5.28
N ILE A 63 16.95 10.87 -5.39
CA ILE A 63 15.77 11.72 -5.37
C ILE A 63 15.28 11.91 -3.93
N ASN A 64 15.12 10.81 -3.19
CA ASN A 64 14.69 10.81 -1.80
C ASN A 64 15.16 9.51 -1.12
N SER A 65 15.93 9.65 -0.04
CA SER A 65 16.49 8.53 0.73
C SER A 65 15.68 8.17 1.98
N ASN A 66 14.50 8.76 2.20
CA ASN A 66 13.62 8.49 3.34
C ASN A 66 12.86 7.16 3.17
N PHE A 67 13.58 6.07 2.92
CA PHE A 67 13.01 4.74 2.86
C PHE A 67 13.95 3.69 3.44
N LEU A 68 13.37 2.58 3.88
CA LEU A 68 14.08 1.43 4.42
C LEU A 68 13.65 0.18 3.66
N ILE A 69 14.62 -0.56 3.12
CA ILE A 69 14.38 -1.92 2.62
C ILE A 69 14.70 -2.89 3.74
N ARG A 70 13.72 -3.67 4.19
CA ARG A 70 13.91 -4.65 5.27
C ARG A 70 13.22 -5.97 4.99
N LYS A 71 13.66 -6.97 5.75
CA LYS A 71 13.05 -8.29 5.70
C LYS A 71 11.71 -8.27 6.45
N SER A 72 10.73 -9.00 5.91
CA SER A 72 9.50 -9.32 6.64
C SER A 72 9.82 -10.07 7.93
N ASN A 73 9.09 -9.74 8.99
CA ASN A 73 9.15 -10.47 10.25
C ASN A 73 8.42 -11.83 10.17
N PHE A 74 7.59 -12.01 9.14
CA PHE A 74 6.72 -13.17 9.00
C PHE A 74 7.16 -14.03 7.82
N LYS A 75 7.40 -15.31 8.09
CA LYS A 75 7.68 -16.28 7.03
C LYS A 75 6.39 -16.63 6.29
N LYS A 76 6.51 -16.97 5.01
CA LYS A 76 5.38 -17.49 4.24
C LYS A 76 4.85 -18.78 4.87
N ASN A 77 3.54 -18.84 5.04
CA ASN A 77 2.71 -19.97 5.41
C ASN A 77 1.45 -19.98 4.48
N LYS A 78 0.31 -20.55 4.90
CA LYS A 78 -0.90 -20.68 4.09
C LYS A 78 -1.72 -19.39 3.92
N HIS A 79 -1.35 -18.28 4.58
CA HIS A 79 -2.01 -16.99 4.33
C HIS A 79 -1.82 -16.54 2.88
N ILE A 80 -2.82 -15.82 2.35
CA ILE A 80 -2.68 -15.24 1.01
C ILE A 80 -1.62 -14.13 1.03
N PRO A 81 -0.87 -13.94 -0.07
CA PRO A 81 0.16 -12.91 -0.22
C PRO A 81 -0.14 -11.51 0.34
N ASN A 82 -1.34 -10.99 0.07
CA ASN A 82 -1.70 -9.62 0.46
C ASN A 82 -1.99 -9.48 1.96
N THR A 83 -2.26 -10.58 2.67
CA THR A 83 -2.56 -10.54 4.12
C THR A 83 -1.35 -10.13 4.94
N TYR A 84 -0.14 -10.52 4.53
CA TYR A 84 1.06 -10.37 5.35
C TYR A 84 1.40 -8.92 5.71
N ARG A 85 1.03 -7.96 4.86
CA ARG A 85 1.18 -6.53 5.17
C ARG A 85 0.47 -6.11 6.45
N PHE A 86 -0.63 -6.78 6.81
CA PHE A 86 -1.39 -6.53 8.02
C PHE A 86 -0.80 -7.19 9.26
N PHE A 87 0.21 -8.06 9.10
CA PHE A 87 0.98 -8.61 10.23
C PHE A 87 2.21 -7.76 10.54
N GLU A 88 2.69 -6.96 9.60
CA GLU A 88 3.84 -6.10 9.83
C GLU A 88 3.52 -4.96 10.82
N VAL A 89 4.50 -4.69 11.69
CA VAL A 89 4.54 -3.52 12.57
C VAL A 89 5.62 -2.59 12.02
N PRO A 90 5.37 -1.27 11.93
CA PRO A 90 6.36 -0.33 11.44
C PRO A 90 7.58 -0.31 12.37
N SER A 91 8.76 -0.30 11.77
CA SER A 91 10.02 -0.10 12.49
C SER A 91 10.40 1.37 12.62
N ILE A 92 9.75 2.23 11.83
CA ILE A 92 9.97 3.67 11.81
C ILE A 92 8.82 4.39 12.51
N GLU A 93 9.17 5.28 13.45
CA GLU A 93 8.20 6.09 14.17
C GLU A 93 7.61 7.21 13.28
N ALA A 94 6.29 7.23 13.20
CA ALA A 94 5.51 8.28 12.57
C ALA A 94 4.20 8.51 13.34
N GLU A 95 3.55 9.66 13.13
CA GLU A 95 2.20 9.91 13.68
C GLU A 95 1.16 8.98 13.04
N TYR A 96 1.24 8.82 11.72
CA TYR A 96 0.38 7.92 10.95
C TYR A 96 1.17 6.82 10.26
N THR A 97 0.51 5.68 10.07
CA THR A 97 1.01 4.62 9.20
C THR A 97 -0.02 4.31 8.13
N TYR A 98 0.42 4.09 6.90
CA TYR A 98 -0.43 3.63 5.82
C TYR A 98 -0.02 2.22 5.43
N ILE A 99 -0.87 1.23 5.69
CA ILE A 99 -0.64 -0.15 5.25
C ILE A 99 -1.10 -0.27 3.80
N ALA A 100 -0.14 -0.38 2.88
CA ALA A 100 -0.39 -0.01 1.49
C ALA A 100 -0.87 -1.15 0.59
N ASP A 101 -1.79 -0.81 -0.31
CA ASP A 101 -1.93 -1.44 -1.63
C ASP A 101 -0.78 -0.90 -2.52
N VAL A 102 0.25 -1.70 -2.75
CA VAL A 102 1.46 -1.25 -3.46
C VAL A 102 1.20 -0.96 -4.94
N ASP A 103 0.09 -1.44 -5.50
CA ASP A 103 -0.33 -1.15 -6.87
C ASP A 103 -1.04 0.21 -7.02
N ILE A 104 -1.05 1.06 -5.98
CA ILE A 104 -1.58 2.43 -6.02
C ILE A 104 -0.44 3.46 -6.00
N MET A 105 -0.26 4.19 -7.10
CA MET A 105 0.74 5.27 -7.20
C MET A 105 0.12 6.58 -6.75
N PHE A 106 0.52 7.08 -5.58
CA PHE A 106 0.02 8.35 -5.03
C PHE A 106 0.40 9.55 -5.91
N LEU A 107 -0.56 10.43 -6.17
CA LEU A 107 -0.40 11.67 -6.95
C LEU A 107 -0.99 12.91 -6.26
N GLU A 108 -1.56 12.71 -5.08
CA GLU A 108 -1.98 13.80 -4.21
C GLU A 108 -0.97 13.97 -3.08
N SER A 109 -0.76 15.22 -2.71
CA SER A 109 -0.04 15.58 -1.50
C SER A 109 -0.96 15.60 -0.28
N ASP A 110 -0.33 15.56 0.90
CA ASP A 110 -1.00 15.69 2.19
C ASP A 110 -2.17 14.71 2.37
N ILE A 111 -1.94 13.44 2.00
CA ILE A 111 -2.98 12.42 2.10
C ILE A 111 -3.47 12.22 3.54
N VAL A 112 -2.63 12.52 4.54
CA VAL A 112 -2.97 12.43 5.96
C VAL A 112 -4.16 13.34 6.28
N ASN A 113 -4.08 14.63 5.95
CA ASN A 113 -5.18 15.56 6.24
C ASN A 113 -6.42 15.24 5.40
N LYS A 114 -6.23 14.76 4.17
CA LYS A 114 -7.36 14.27 3.36
C LYS A 114 -8.09 13.12 4.05
N TYR A 115 -7.39 12.08 4.51
CA TYR A 115 -8.00 10.97 5.26
C TYR A 115 -8.61 11.40 6.61
N LYS A 116 -8.00 12.36 7.31
CA LYS A 116 -8.54 12.89 8.57
C LYS A 116 -9.93 13.49 8.43
N SER A 117 -10.22 14.14 7.28
CA SER A 117 -11.52 14.79 7.04
C SER A 117 -12.73 13.85 7.04
N PHE A 118 -12.51 12.54 6.89
CA PHE A 118 -13.55 11.52 6.95
C PHE A 118 -13.12 10.33 7.81
N TRP A 119 -12.33 10.56 8.86
CA TRP A 119 -11.94 9.49 9.76
C TRP A 119 -13.16 8.90 10.48
N PRO A 120 -13.33 7.56 10.55
CA PRO A 120 -14.46 6.98 11.27
C PRO A 120 -14.34 7.26 12.76
N SER A 121 -15.45 7.67 13.38
CA SER A 121 -15.47 8.10 14.79
C SER A 121 -15.03 6.98 15.73
N GLY A 122 -14.19 7.33 16.71
CA GLY A 122 -13.76 6.41 17.78
C GLY A 122 -12.77 5.32 17.39
N LEU A 123 -12.35 5.22 16.12
CA LEU A 123 -11.44 4.17 15.66
C LEU A 123 -10.02 4.71 15.42
N PRO A 124 -8.96 3.93 15.71
CA PRO A 124 -7.57 4.31 15.43
C PRO A 124 -7.16 4.07 13.98
N TYR A 125 -8.10 3.71 13.10
CA TYR A 125 -7.86 3.45 11.69
C TYR A 125 -8.98 3.99 10.81
N ASN A 126 -8.64 4.35 9.57
CA ASN A 126 -9.56 4.63 8.48
C ASN A 126 -9.70 3.35 7.62
N ASN A 127 -10.94 2.86 7.47
CA ASN A 127 -11.33 1.81 6.53
C ASN A 127 -12.87 1.77 6.47
N ILE A 128 -13.46 1.01 5.54
CA ILE A 128 -14.93 0.83 5.43
C ILE A 128 -15.32 -0.64 5.46
N LEU A 129 -16.56 -0.91 5.87
CA LEU A 129 -17.18 -2.22 5.71
C LEU A 129 -17.58 -2.44 4.25
N ARG A 130 -17.23 -3.61 3.71
CA ARG A 130 -17.57 -3.98 2.32
C ARG A 130 -19.06 -4.24 2.15
N TYR A 131 -19.66 -4.97 3.08
CA TYR A 131 -21.06 -5.36 3.08
C TYR A 131 -21.67 -5.13 4.45
N LYS A 132 -22.98 -4.90 4.49
CA LYS A 132 -23.75 -4.84 5.75
C LYS A 132 -23.66 -6.20 6.44
N ASP A 133 -23.56 -6.21 7.78
CA ASP A 133 -23.49 -7.42 8.61
C ASP A 133 -22.27 -8.33 8.31
N SER A 134 -21.20 -7.77 7.75
CA SER A 134 -19.94 -8.47 7.46
C SER A 134 -18.81 -7.97 8.36
N VAL A 135 -17.77 -8.78 8.50
CA VAL A 135 -16.47 -8.34 9.06
C VAL A 135 -15.48 -7.92 7.99
N ARG A 136 -15.83 -7.95 6.69
CA ARG A 136 -14.87 -7.62 5.62
C ARG A 136 -14.59 -6.13 5.57
N LEU A 137 -13.36 -5.74 5.88
CA LEU A 137 -12.87 -4.37 5.69
C LEU A 137 -12.25 -4.22 4.31
N THR A 138 -12.77 -3.28 3.52
CA THR A 138 -12.26 -3.01 2.16
C THR A 138 -11.92 -1.56 2.03
N GLY A 139 -10.73 -1.26 1.52
CA GLY A 139 -10.30 0.12 1.44
C GLY A 139 -8.85 0.30 1.77
N VAL A 140 -8.53 1.58 1.78
CA VAL A 140 -7.27 2.08 2.30
C VAL A 140 -7.22 1.84 3.80
N HIS A 141 -6.02 1.63 4.34
CA HIS A 141 -5.85 1.37 5.76
C HIS A 141 -4.80 2.30 6.35
N MET A 142 -5.22 3.55 6.55
CA MET A 142 -4.47 4.57 7.27
C MET A 142 -4.75 4.43 8.77
N ILE A 143 -3.73 4.53 9.62
CA ILE A 143 -3.85 4.31 11.06
C ILE A 143 -3.13 5.41 11.85
N ARG A 144 -3.64 5.71 13.05
CA ARG A 144 -2.91 6.47 14.08
C ARG A 144 -1.94 5.52 14.75
N THR A 145 -0.65 5.62 14.44
CA THR A 145 0.33 4.54 14.67
C THR A 145 0.36 4.06 16.12
N LYS A 146 0.47 4.99 17.07
CA LYS A 146 0.56 4.68 18.51
C LYS A 146 -0.73 4.10 19.09
N GLU A 147 -1.88 4.49 18.56
CA GLU A 147 -3.18 4.00 19.03
C GLU A 147 -3.55 2.65 18.40
N TYR A 148 -3.03 2.35 17.22
CA TYR A 148 -3.31 1.11 16.50
C TYR A 148 -2.37 -0.03 16.93
N PHE A 149 -1.06 0.22 17.02
CA PHE A 149 -0.09 -0.82 17.42
C PHE A 149 0.06 -0.93 18.95
N ILE A 150 -1.07 -1.06 19.64
CA ILE A 150 -1.09 -1.37 21.08
C ILE A 150 -0.78 -2.84 21.33
N LYS A 151 -0.36 -3.16 22.56
CA LYS A 151 0.02 -4.52 22.97
C LYS A 151 -1.05 -5.57 22.64
N ASP A 152 -2.32 -5.26 22.88
CA ASP A 152 -3.43 -6.18 22.63
C ASP A 152 -3.63 -6.47 21.15
N PHE A 153 -3.48 -5.46 20.30
CA PHE A 153 -3.54 -5.63 18.85
C PHE A 153 -2.39 -6.49 18.34
N ILE A 154 -1.15 -6.19 18.75
CA ILE A 154 0.05 -6.97 18.35
C ILE A 154 -0.08 -8.43 18.82
N ASN A 155 -0.56 -8.67 20.05
CA ASN A 155 -0.80 -10.02 20.55
C ASN A 155 -1.82 -10.78 19.70
N PHE A 156 -2.91 -10.13 19.29
CA PHE A 156 -3.93 -10.76 18.45
C PHE A 156 -3.45 -10.96 17.01
N GLN A 157 -2.68 -10.01 16.47
CA GLN A 157 -2.02 -10.09 15.17
C GLN A 157 -1.12 -11.33 15.08
N ASN A 158 -0.30 -11.60 16.10
CA ASN A 158 0.55 -12.80 16.17
C ASN A 158 -0.28 -14.09 16.23
N LYS A 159 -1.32 -14.15 17.07
CA LYS A 159 -2.23 -15.30 17.12
C LYS A 159 -2.91 -15.54 15.77
N ARG A 160 -3.29 -14.47 15.07
CA ARG A 160 -3.95 -14.57 13.76
C ARG A 160 -3.00 -15.07 12.68
N TYR A 161 -1.73 -14.67 12.74
CA TYR A 161 -0.67 -15.20 11.89
C TYR A 161 -0.47 -16.72 12.12
N GLU A 162 -0.46 -17.17 13.38
CA GLU A 162 -0.26 -18.57 13.76
C GLU A 162 -1.40 -19.51 13.32
N ASN A 163 -2.63 -19.00 13.18
CA ASN A 163 -3.80 -19.80 12.73
C ASN A 163 -3.68 -20.33 11.28
N ASP A 164 -2.61 -19.97 10.55
CA ASP A 164 -2.20 -20.58 9.27
C ASP A 164 -3.35 -20.89 8.29
N SER A 165 -4.12 -19.87 7.95
CA SER A 165 -5.39 -20.00 7.24
C SER A 165 -5.35 -19.37 5.85
N ASN A 166 -5.89 -20.04 4.83
CA ASN A 166 -6.05 -19.46 3.49
C ASN A 166 -7.33 -18.60 3.39
N GLU A 167 -7.46 -17.61 4.27
CA GLU A 167 -8.61 -16.69 4.32
C GLU A 167 -8.33 -15.42 3.52
N ASN A 168 -9.41 -14.76 3.07
CA ASN A 168 -9.31 -13.48 2.38
C ASN A 168 -8.75 -12.39 3.32
N ASP A 169 -7.88 -11.53 2.80
CA ASP A 169 -7.16 -10.51 3.56
C ASP A 169 -8.10 -9.46 4.19
N GLU A 170 -9.19 -9.10 3.52
CA GLU A 170 -10.23 -8.20 4.07
C GLU A 170 -10.94 -8.81 5.29
N VAL A 171 -11.11 -10.14 5.32
CA VAL A 171 -11.67 -10.87 6.47
C VAL A 171 -10.65 -10.88 7.62
N VAL A 172 -9.40 -11.22 7.32
CA VAL A 172 -8.32 -11.27 8.33
C VAL A 172 -8.16 -9.91 9.01
N LEU A 173 -8.04 -8.83 8.22
CA LEU A 173 -7.93 -7.46 8.75
C LEU A 173 -9.13 -7.10 9.62
N GLY A 174 -10.33 -7.38 9.12
CA GLY A 174 -11.57 -7.06 9.81
C GLY A 174 -11.77 -7.80 11.12
N GLN A 175 -11.42 -9.08 11.19
CA GLN A 175 -11.41 -9.85 12.45
C GLN A 175 -10.43 -9.26 13.46
N MET A 176 -9.22 -8.85 13.03
CA MET A 176 -8.24 -8.22 13.92
C MET A 176 -8.75 -6.89 14.47
N CYS A 177 -9.32 -6.04 13.61
CA CYS A 177 -9.87 -4.76 14.01
C CYS A 177 -11.10 -4.92 14.92
N GLN A 178 -12.06 -5.75 14.53
CA GLN A 178 -13.28 -6.01 15.29
C GLN A 178 -12.96 -6.48 16.71
N LYS A 179 -11.95 -7.33 16.86
CA LYS A 179 -11.60 -7.91 18.16
C LYS A 179 -11.08 -6.87 19.16
N VAL A 180 -10.37 -5.85 18.69
CA VAL A 180 -9.62 -4.92 19.57
C VAL A 180 -10.23 -3.51 19.58
N PHE A 181 -10.69 -3.02 18.44
CA PHE A 181 -11.15 -1.65 18.26
C PHE A 181 -12.64 -1.55 17.92
N GLY A 182 -13.23 -2.61 17.38
CA GLY A 182 -14.56 -2.58 16.77
C GLY A 182 -14.49 -2.42 15.25
N LEU A 183 -15.62 -2.08 14.64
CA LEU A 183 -15.76 -1.89 13.19
C LEU A 183 -16.37 -0.52 12.89
N PRO A 184 -16.07 0.09 11.73
CA PRO A 184 -16.70 1.34 11.34
C PRO A 184 -18.18 1.12 11.07
N ASP A 185 -18.97 2.17 11.27
CA ASP A 185 -20.38 2.17 10.90
C ASP A 185 -20.54 1.91 9.39
N PHE A 186 -21.53 1.11 9.00
CA PHE A 186 -21.73 0.77 7.58
C PHE A 186 -22.11 1.99 6.71
N SER A 187 -22.64 3.07 7.30
CA SER A 187 -22.86 4.35 6.61
C SER A 187 -21.56 5.08 6.25
N HIS A 188 -20.44 4.73 6.87
CA HIS A 188 -19.12 5.25 6.51
C HIS A 188 -18.63 4.57 5.22
N ARG A 189 -18.78 5.25 4.08
CA ARG A 189 -18.54 4.69 2.73
C ARG A 189 -17.43 5.34 1.92
N MET A 190 -16.74 6.33 2.48
CA MET A 190 -15.68 7.04 1.76
C MET A 190 -14.42 6.18 1.62
N ARG A 191 -14.08 5.84 0.38
CA ARG A 191 -12.86 5.08 0.03
C ARG A 191 -12.12 5.75 -1.14
N PRO A 192 -11.57 6.96 -0.94
CA PRO A 192 -10.86 7.64 -2.01
C PRO A 192 -9.53 6.95 -2.32
N ILE A 193 -9.21 6.92 -3.61
CA ILE A 193 -7.89 6.56 -4.12
C ILE A 193 -7.19 7.87 -4.52
N TYR A 194 -6.12 8.22 -3.82
CA TYR A 194 -5.38 9.46 -4.01
C TYR A 194 -4.25 9.33 -5.06
N GLY A 195 -4.57 8.67 -6.17
CA GLY A 195 -3.59 8.29 -7.18
C GLY A 195 -4.17 7.38 -8.26
N ILE A 196 -3.28 6.68 -8.96
CA ILE A 196 -3.63 5.73 -10.02
C ILE A 196 -3.48 4.31 -9.50
N HIS A 197 -4.49 3.46 -9.74
CA HIS A 197 -4.48 2.06 -9.32
C HIS A 197 -4.10 1.15 -10.50
N PHE A 198 -2.82 0.79 -10.61
CA PHE A 198 -2.23 -0.08 -11.64
C PHE A 198 -2.43 -1.56 -11.33
N SER A 199 -3.66 -1.98 -11.03
CA SER A 199 -3.90 -3.33 -10.55
C SER A 199 -3.72 -4.37 -11.66
N PRO A 200 -2.87 -5.41 -11.48
CA PRO A 200 -2.72 -6.50 -12.45
C PRO A 200 -3.99 -7.33 -12.68
N ASN A 201 -4.97 -7.18 -11.79
CA ASN A 201 -6.25 -7.88 -11.86
C ASN A 201 -7.33 -7.10 -12.62
N ARG A 202 -6.98 -5.95 -13.23
CA ARG A 202 -7.87 -5.08 -14.00
C ARG A 202 -7.35 -4.90 -15.43
N GLY A 203 -8.20 -4.38 -16.32
CA GLY A 203 -7.87 -4.10 -17.71
C GLY A 203 -8.61 -4.99 -18.70
N GLU A 204 -8.07 -5.11 -19.91
CA GLU A 204 -8.70 -5.86 -20.99
C GLU A 204 -8.95 -7.32 -20.60
N ASN A 205 -10.13 -7.85 -20.93
CA ASN A 205 -10.56 -9.21 -20.58
C ASN A 205 -10.61 -9.51 -19.06
N LYS A 206 -10.67 -8.47 -18.20
CA LYS A 206 -10.91 -8.60 -16.76
C LYS A 206 -12.30 -8.08 -16.39
N THR A 207 -12.75 -8.39 -15.18
CA THR A 207 -14.06 -7.97 -14.65
C THR A 207 -14.15 -6.48 -14.31
N MET A 208 -13.00 -5.79 -14.26
CA MET A 208 -12.91 -4.38 -13.93
C MET A 208 -11.93 -3.70 -14.86
N GLU A 209 -12.34 -2.56 -15.41
CA GLU A 209 -11.51 -1.71 -16.25
C GLU A 209 -10.44 -0.97 -15.43
N LEU A 210 -9.35 -0.60 -16.08
CA LEU A 210 -8.40 0.38 -15.58
C LEU A 210 -8.93 1.77 -15.92
N ILE A 211 -9.23 2.56 -14.90
CA ILE A 211 -9.81 3.90 -15.05
C ILE A 211 -9.00 4.86 -14.20
N THR A 212 -8.69 6.04 -14.76
CA THR A 212 -8.10 7.15 -14.01
C THR A 212 -8.72 8.48 -14.46
N SER A 213 -8.52 9.53 -13.65
CA SER A 213 -8.94 10.88 -14.04
C SER A 213 -7.90 11.53 -14.97
N LYS A 214 -8.35 12.45 -15.82
CA LYS A 214 -7.48 13.29 -16.64
C LYS A 214 -6.45 14.04 -15.79
N ASN A 215 -6.86 14.56 -14.64
CA ASN A 215 -5.97 15.22 -13.68
C ASN A 215 -4.84 14.30 -13.19
N TYR A 216 -5.14 13.05 -12.83
CA TYR A 216 -4.10 12.09 -12.43
C TYR A 216 -3.21 11.65 -13.58
N TYR A 217 -3.78 11.46 -14.77
CA TYR A 217 -2.98 11.22 -15.98
C TYR A 217 -1.97 12.36 -16.21
N ASP A 218 -2.43 13.62 -16.21
CA ASP A 218 -1.57 14.77 -16.48
C ASP A 218 -0.48 14.94 -15.41
N LYS A 219 -0.81 14.72 -14.13
CA LYS A 219 0.17 14.70 -13.03
C LYS A 219 1.22 13.61 -13.23
N TYR A 220 0.81 12.39 -13.62
CA TYR A 220 1.74 11.30 -13.89
C TYR A 220 2.70 11.65 -15.03
N ILE A 221 2.18 12.19 -16.15
CA ILE A 221 3.01 12.61 -17.28
C ILE A 221 3.99 13.72 -16.89
N SER A 222 3.54 14.70 -16.09
CA SER A 222 4.44 15.73 -15.56
C SER A 222 5.57 15.16 -14.70
N ILE A 223 5.28 14.15 -13.87
CA ILE A 223 6.28 13.46 -13.05
C ILE A 223 7.26 12.67 -13.94
N LYS A 224 6.76 11.95 -14.95
CA LYS A 224 7.58 11.24 -15.96
C LYS A 224 8.58 12.19 -16.62
N SER A 225 8.13 13.36 -17.06
CA SER A 225 9.00 14.38 -17.66
C SER A 225 10.03 14.97 -16.68
N LYS A 226 9.68 15.09 -15.40
CA LYS A 226 10.59 15.63 -14.36
C LYS A 226 11.68 14.64 -13.95
N TYR A 227 11.41 13.34 -13.98
CA TYR A 227 12.33 12.29 -13.53
C TYR A 227 12.63 11.25 -14.62
N PRO A 228 13.09 11.66 -15.82
CA PRO A 228 13.16 10.79 -16.99
C PRO A 228 14.00 9.52 -16.76
N LYS A 229 15.09 9.62 -16.00
CA LYS A 229 15.98 8.49 -15.67
C LYS A 229 15.27 7.34 -14.94
N LEU A 230 14.32 7.63 -14.05
CA LEU A 230 13.55 6.55 -13.40
C LEU A 230 12.63 5.85 -14.41
N PHE A 231 12.06 6.62 -15.34
CA PHE A 231 11.14 6.12 -16.36
C PHE A 231 11.85 5.39 -17.51
N GLU A 232 13.18 5.27 -17.46
CA GLU A 232 13.96 4.39 -18.34
C GLU A 232 13.97 2.94 -17.83
N PHE A 233 13.72 2.69 -16.55
CA PHE A 233 13.65 1.34 -15.98
C PHE A 233 12.38 0.62 -16.40
N GLU A 234 12.49 -0.70 -16.61
CA GLU A 234 11.41 -1.54 -17.13
C GLU A 234 10.12 -1.42 -16.31
N VAL A 235 10.24 -1.40 -14.98
CA VAL A 235 9.09 -1.26 -14.08
C VAL A 235 8.29 0.03 -14.34
N PHE A 236 8.95 1.17 -14.51
CA PHE A 236 8.26 2.45 -14.77
C PHE A 236 7.78 2.55 -16.22
N LYS A 237 8.51 1.94 -17.17
CA LYS A 237 8.05 1.79 -18.56
C LYS A 237 6.75 0.99 -18.63
N ASN A 238 6.65 -0.10 -17.87
CA ASN A 238 5.45 -0.92 -17.82
C ASN A 238 4.25 -0.15 -17.27
N LEU A 239 4.42 0.63 -16.18
CA LEU A 239 3.36 1.52 -15.69
C LEU A 239 2.93 2.54 -16.73
N THR A 240 3.89 3.13 -17.43
CA THR A 240 3.64 4.14 -18.45
C THR A 240 2.88 3.54 -19.64
N ASN A 241 3.34 2.40 -20.14
CA ASN A 241 2.67 1.69 -21.22
C ASN A 241 1.25 1.28 -20.83
N GLN A 242 1.05 0.81 -19.60
CA GLN A 242 -0.29 0.48 -19.11
C GLN A 242 -1.17 1.73 -19.06
N LEU A 243 -0.67 2.85 -18.54
CA LEU A 243 -1.41 4.11 -18.46
C LEU A 243 -1.79 4.66 -19.85
N GLU A 244 -0.89 4.55 -20.82
CA GLU A 244 -1.08 5.11 -22.17
C GLU A 244 -1.97 4.23 -23.05
N ASN A 245 -1.96 2.90 -22.86
CA ASN A 245 -2.61 1.96 -23.77
C ASN A 245 -3.81 1.20 -23.18
N GLU A 246 -3.90 1.03 -21.86
CA GLU A 246 -4.94 0.19 -21.23
C GLU A 246 -5.93 0.98 -20.37
N PHE A 247 -5.57 2.18 -19.93
CA PHE A 247 -6.43 2.99 -19.06
C PHE A 247 -7.47 3.79 -19.85
N ILE A 248 -8.70 3.80 -19.34
CA ILE A 248 -9.73 4.76 -19.73
C ILE A 248 -9.52 6.04 -18.91
N ILE A 249 -9.24 7.15 -19.60
CA ILE A 249 -9.05 8.46 -18.98
C ILE A 249 -10.40 9.21 -18.96
N LYS A 250 -10.90 9.52 -17.76
CA LYS A 250 -12.16 10.23 -17.54
C LYS A 250 -11.97 11.65 -17.05
#